data_AF-A0A7S1PST8-F1
#
_entry.id   AF-A0A7S1PST8-F1
#
_cell.length_a   1.000
_cell.length_b   1.000
_cell.length_c   1.000
_cell.angle_alpha   90.00
_cell.angle_beta   90.00
_cell.angle_gamma   90.00
#
_symmetry.space_group_name_H-M   'P 1'
#
loop_
_entity.id
_entity.type
_entity.pdbx_description
1 polymer ?
#
loop_
_entity_poly.entity_id
_entity_poly.type
_entity_poly.pdbx_seq_one_letter_code
_entity_poly.pdbx_strand_id
1 'polypeptide(L)'
;FCTLLDSPVPYPQQMATKDAGGSGGATAKRRCVGVMSGTSLDGLDVAVADIAGAGDAIRVVRVAAAATLPLEAGVRRGLATLLGGGGLASSSDTLAVVNDLHTAWSAAAADALLAWLPTVGVPLESVDVVASHGQTLWHRDPAVPPAVPTPGRRLGATLQVGDGEVLCQRLAAALLASSSSAAARPPTVVSNFRAADVAAGGSGAPLVPFFDRVVVAPEAAAAVEAAEGWRPTHVLPLNLGGIANFSLIAVGSDSSAATLLDARDSGPANVMADEAIRACLFGGGNPEDSAAARAAATAAGLVWDA
;
A
#
# COMPACT_ATOMS: atom_id res chain seq x y z
N PHE A 1 9.01 -7.85 -8.86
CA PHE A 1 10.40 -7.73 -9.33
C PHE A 1 11.21 -8.91 -8.81
N CYS A 2 11.17 -10.02 -9.54
CA CYS A 2 12.09 -11.16 -9.58
C CYS A 2 11.38 -12.22 -10.45
N THR A 3 11.30 -11.92 -11.74
CA THR A 3 10.99 -12.91 -12.77
C THR A 3 12.23 -13.78 -12.91
N LEU A 4 12.13 -15.05 -12.52
CA LEU A 4 12.86 -16.22 -13.03
C LEU A 4 12.61 -17.38 -12.04
N LEU A 5 11.86 -18.38 -12.48
CA LEU A 5 12.19 -19.81 -12.41
C LEU A 5 11.00 -20.60 -12.97
N ASP A 6 11.27 -21.37 -14.02
CA ASP A 6 10.32 -22.14 -14.82
C ASP A 6 9.45 -23.08 -13.96
N SER A 7 8.16 -22.76 -13.88
CA SER A 7 7.11 -23.60 -13.30
C SER A 7 6.46 -24.44 -14.42
N PRO A 8 6.07 -25.70 -14.17
CA PRO A 8 5.47 -26.60 -15.17
C PRO A 8 4.03 -26.23 -15.56
N VAL A 9 3.48 -25.12 -15.05
CA VAL A 9 2.25 -24.52 -15.57
C VAL A 9 2.63 -23.67 -16.79
N PRO A 10 2.02 -23.85 -17.97
CA PRO A 10 2.41 -23.10 -19.17
C PRO A 10 2.21 -21.60 -18.96
N TYR A 11 3.30 -20.91 -18.59
CA TYR A 11 3.41 -19.47 -18.53
C TYR A 11 3.29 -18.94 -19.96
N PRO A 12 2.39 -17.97 -20.26
CA PRO A 12 2.40 -17.30 -21.55
C PRO A 12 3.80 -16.72 -21.76
N GLN A 13 4.50 -17.22 -22.78
CA GLN A 13 5.83 -16.77 -23.16
C GLN A 13 5.88 -15.25 -23.18
N GLN A 14 6.80 -14.68 -22.40
CA GLN A 14 7.19 -13.27 -22.41
C GLN A 14 5.99 -12.31 -22.43
N MET A 15 5.54 -11.89 -21.24
CA MET A 15 4.90 -10.58 -21.13
C MET A 15 5.92 -9.54 -21.60
N ALA A 16 5.89 -9.22 -22.89
CA ALA A 16 6.49 -8.01 -23.42
C ALA A 16 5.92 -6.86 -22.58
N THR A 17 6.76 -6.30 -21.72
CA THR A 17 6.50 -5.02 -21.07
C THR A 17 6.03 -4.06 -22.15
N LYS A 18 5.02 -3.25 -21.84
CA LYS A 18 4.26 -2.39 -22.76
C LYS A 18 5.11 -1.47 -23.68
N ASP A 19 6.43 -1.38 -23.50
CA ASP A 19 7.32 -0.48 -24.22
C ASP A 19 8.69 -1.10 -24.60
N ALA A 20 8.73 -2.20 -25.36
CA ALA A 20 10.00 -2.71 -25.92
C ALA A 20 10.25 -2.30 -27.40
N GLY A 21 9.41 -1.43 -27.97
CA GLY A 21 9.55 -0.99 -29.36
C GLY A 21 8.86 0.35 -29.59
N GLY A 22 9.55 1.45 -29.32
CA GLY A 22 9.04 2.79 -29.57
C GLY A 22 10.05 3.88 -29.20
N SER A 23 10.96 4.18 -30.11
CA SER A 23 11.77 5.39 -30.03
C SER A 23 10.89 6.63 -30.26
N GLY A 24 10.66 7.42 -29.22
CA GLY A 24 10.28 8.84 -29.32
C GLY A 24 8.87 9.22 -28.84
N GLY A 25 8.82 10.15 -27.88
CA GLY A 25 7.92 11.30 -28.01
C GLY A 25 6.56 11.29 -27.31
N ALA A 26 6.39 10.67 -26.13
CA ALA A 26 5.45 11.05 -25.06
C ALA A 26 5.59 10.01 -23.95
N THR A 27 5.77 10.40 -22.68
CA THR A 27 5.83 9.40 -21.60
C THR A 27 4.47 8.70 -21.51
N ALA A 28 4.39 7.43 -21.87
CA ALA A 28 3.15 6.67 -21.89
C ALA A 28 2.44 6.76 -20.53
N LYS A 29 1.17 7.19 -20.57
CA LYS A 29 0.27 7.22 -19.41
C LYS A 29 -0.10 5.78 -19.05
N ARG A 30 0.04 5.41 -17.78
CA ARG A 30 -0.33 4.09 -17.26
C ARG A 30 -1.48 4.21 -16.27
N ARG A 31 -2.45 3.31 -16.36
CA ARG A 31 -3.51 3.19 -15.37
C ARG A 31 -3.09 2.19 -14.30
N CYS A 32 -2.90 2.69 -13.09
CA CYS A 32 -2.43 1.93 -11.95
C CYS A 32 -3.56 1.76 -10.94
N VAL A 33 -3.64 0.58 -10.35
CA VAL A 33 -4.46 0.30 -9.17
C VAL A 33 -3.51 0.11 -7.99
N GLY A 34 -3.60 0.95 -6.98
CA GLY A 34 -2.96 0.74 -5.69
C GLY A 34 -3.88 -0.05 -4.77
N VAL A 35 -3.32 -1.00 -4.02
CA VAL A 35 -4.05 -1.82 -3.04
C VAL A 35 -3.22 -1.93 -1.76
N MET A 36 -3.82 -1.64 -0.62
CA MET A 36 -3.21 -1.88 0.68
C MET A 36 -4.26 -2.20 1.75
N SER A 37 -3.83 -2.82 2.85
CA SER A 37 -4.63 -2.92 4.07
C SER A 37 -3.77 -2.48 5.25
N GLY A 38 -4.29 -1.49 5.99
CA GLY A 38 -3.61 -0.90 7.14
C GLY A 38 -3.59 -1.83 8.36
N THR A 39 -2.78 -1.51 9.36
CA THR A 39 -2.78 -2.26 10.63
C THR A 39 -4.05 -2.06 11.45
N SER A 40 -4.90 -1.10 11.08
CA SER A 40 -6.23 -0.85 11.65
C SER A 40 -7.26 -1.93 11.30
N LEU A 41 -7.01 -2.77 10.28
CA LEU A 41 -7.93 -3.83 9.82
C LEU A 41 -9.37 -3.33 9.55
N ASP A 42 -9.48 -2.08 9.11
CA ASP A 42 -10.69 -1.37 8.69
C ASP A 42 -11.18 -1.83 7.32
N GLY A 43 -10.26 -2.15 6.41
CA GLY A 43 -10.61 -2.69 5.11
C GLY A 43 -9.42 -2.82 4.15
N LEU A 44 -9.75 -2.85 2.87
CA LEU A 44 -8.83 -2.83 1.75
C LEU A 44 -8.92 -1.47 1.05
N ASP A 45 -7.93 -0.61 1.26
CA ASP A 45 -7.86 0.66 0.55
C ASP A 45 -7.40 0.43 -0.87
N VAL A 46 -8.18 0.96 -1.81
CA VAL A 46 -7.94 0.86 -3.25
C VAL A 46 -7.99 2.24 -3.88
N ALA A 47 -7.10 2.47 -4.83
CA ALA A 47 -7.08 3.70 -5.63
C ALA A 47 -6.75 3.38 -7.09
N VAL A 48 -7.54 3.91 -8.01
CA VAL A 48 -7.24 3.91 -9.44
C VAL A 48 -6.66 5.28 -9.78
N ALA A 49 -5.42 5.32 -10.24
CA ALA A 49 -4.77 6.54 -10.67
C ALA A 49 -4.17 6.36 -12.07
N ASP A 50 -4.28 7.40 -12.89
CA ASP A 50 -3.51 7.45 -14.11
C ASP A 50 -2.19 8.19 -13.82
N ILE A 51 -1.06 7.52 -14.03
CA ILE A 51 0.29 8.01 -13.74
C ILE A 51 1.06 8.17 -15.04
N ALA A 52 1.84 9.23 -15.16
CA ALA A 52 2.73 9.42 -16.30
C ALA A 52 4.15 9.75 -15.83
N GLY A 53 5.14 9.36 -16.63
CA GLY A 53 6.55 9.62 -16.34
C GLY A 53 7.22 8.53 -15.54
N ALA A 54 8.47 8.78 -15.16
CA ALA A 54 9.32 7.85 -14.43
C ALA A 54 10.36 8.63 -13.62
N GLY A 55 10.86 8.02 -12.54
CA GLY A 55 11.78 8.66 -11.61
C GLY A 55 11.21 9.99 -11.09
N ASP A 56 12.03 11.02 -11.07
CA ASP A 56 11.67 12.35 -10.55
C ASP A 56 10.66 13.11 -11.44
N ALA A 57 10.34 12.60 -12.63
CA ALA A 57 9.34 13.16 -13.54
C ALA A 57 7.97 12.45 -13.47
N ILE A 58 7.76 11.61 -12.45
CA ILE A 58 6.45 11.03 -12.16
C ILE A 58 5.46 12.14 -11.83
N ARG A 59 4.26 12.05 -12.39
CA ARG A 59 3.11 12.85 -11.97
C ARG A 59 1.83 12.03 -11.97
N VAL A 60 0.93 12.38 -11.06
CA VAL A 60 -0.44 11.87 -11.03
C VAL A 60 -1.26 12.70 -12.01
N VAL A 61 -1.69 12.11 -13.12
CA VAL A 61 -2.51 12.81 -14.13
C VAL A 61 -3.94 12.97 -13.61
N ARG A 62 -4.47 11.92 -12.98
CA ARG A 62 -5.73 11.97 -12.22
C ARG A 62 -5.83 10.80 -11.26
N VAL A 63 -6.57 11.01 -10.18
CA VAL A 63 -7.17 9.93 -9.40
C VAL A 63 -8.56 9.67 -9.98
N ALA A 64 -8.77 8.48 -10.55
CA ALA A 64 -10.02 8.10 -11.21
C ALA A 64 -11.09 7.66 -10.20
N ALA A 65 -10.68 6.93 -9.17
CA ALA A 65 -11.54 6.46 -8.09
C ALA A 65 -10.68 6.05 -6.90
N ALA A 66 -11.24 6.14 -5.69
CA ALA A 66 -10.66 5.56 -4.49
C ALA A 66 -11.78 5.06 -3.57
N ALA A 67 -11.52 4.02 -2.80
CA ALA A 67 -12.47 3.47 -1.85
C ALA A 67 -11.73 2.65 -0.77
N THR A 68 -12.39 2.48 0.38
CA THR A 68 -12.04 1.44 1.35
C THR A 68 -13.08 0.33 1.22
N LEU A 69 -12.66 -0.83 0.74
CA LEU A 69 -13.53 -1.99 0.52
C LEU A 69 -13.54 -2.88 1.77
N PRO A 70 -14.64 -3.57 2.08
CA PRO A 70 -14.67 -4.49 3.22
C PRO A 70 -13.70 -5.65 2.99
N LEU A 71 -12.88 -5.94 4.00
CA LEU A 71 -12.05 -7.13 3.99
C LEU A 71 -12.92 -8.35 4.32
N GLU A 72 -12.68 -9.49 3.65
CA GLU A 72 -13.41 -10.73 3.92
C GLU A 72 -13.34 -11.09 5.41
N ALA A 73 -14.48 -11.42 6.02
CA ALA A 73 -14.60 -11.60 7.46
C ALA A 73 -13.65 -12.69 8.01
N GLY A 74 -13.40 -13.77 7.25
CA GLY A 74 -12.44 -14.81 7.61
C GLY A 74 -11.00 -14.29 7.68
N VAL A 75 -10.58 -13.57 6.63
CA VAL A 75 -9.27 -12.92 6.55
C VAL A 75 -9.09 -11.90 7.67
N ARG A 76 -10.08 -11.03 7.89
CA ARG A 76 -10.06 -10.02 8.95
C ARG A 76 -9.90 -10.65 10.33
N ARG A 77 -10.64 -11.71 10.64
CA ARG A 77 -10.51 -12.44 11.92
C ARG A 77 -9.13 -13.08 12.08
N GLY A 78 -8.60 -13.73 11.05
CA GLY A 78 -7.26 -14.32 11.10
C GLY A 78 -6.17 -13.29 11.35
N LEU A 79 -6.25 -12.14 10.68
CA LEU A 79 -5.35 -11.01 10.90
C LEU A 79 -5.46 -10.44 12.31
N ALA A 80 -6.69 -10.27 12.82
CA ALA A 80 -6.93 -9.79 14.18
C ALA A 80 -6.33 -10.74 15.23
N THR A 81 -6.42 -12.05 15.02
CA THR A 81 -5.80 -13.05 15.91
C THR A 81 -4.27 -12.92 15.93
N LEU A 82 -3.63 -12.70 14.78
CA LEU A 82 -2.17 -12.53 14.71
C LEU A 82 -1.69 -11.20 15.27
N LEU A 83 -2.40 -10.11 14.99
CA LEU A 83 -1.99 -8.75 15.36
C LEU A 83 -2.42 -8.36 16.79
N GLY A 84 -3.49 -8.97 17.32
CA GLY A 84 -4.07 -8.65 18.63
C GLY A 84 -3.32 -9.21 19.84
N GLY A 85 -2.15 -9.82 19.66
CA GLY A 85 -1.29 -10.29 20.76
C GLY A 85 -1.80 -11.51 21.54
N GLY A 86 -2.96 -12.07 21.20
CA GLY A 86 -3.55 -13.24 21.86
C GLY A 86 -2.74 -14.52 21.67
N GLY A 87 -1.83 -14.55 20.69
CA GLY A 87 -1.01 -15.71 20.36
C GLY A 87 -1.84 -16.87 19.81
N LEU A 88 -1.18 -17.80 19.14
CA LEU A 88 -1.75 -19.10 18.80
C LEU A 88 -1.11 -20.17 19.69
N ALA A 89 -1.78 -21.32 19.82
CA ALA A 89 -1.37 -22.38 20.74
C ALA A 89 0.05 -22.89 20.48
N SER A 90 0.54 -22.80 19.24
CA SER A 90 1.91 -23.16 18.87
C SER A 90 2.49 -22.28 17.75
N SER A 91 3.81 -22.37 17.58
CA SER A 91 4.51 -21.77 16.42
C SER A 91 4.07 -22.39 15.10
N SER A 92 3.72 -23.69 15.08
CA SER A 92 3.20 -24.36 13.89
C SER A 92 1.84 -23.79 13.48
N ASP A 93 0.95 -23.56 14.44
CA ASP A 93 -0.36 -22.95 14.17
C ASP A 93 -0.19 -21.51 13.66
N THR A 94 0.78 -20.78 14.21
CA THR A 94 1.12 -19.44 13.73
C THR A 94 1.55 -19.45 12.27
N LEU A 95 2.45 -20.36 11.89
CA LEU A 95 2.91 -20.47 10.50
C LEU A 95 1.79 -20.91 9.55
N ALA A 96 0.92 -21.84 9.98
CA ALA A 96 -0.23 -22.27 9.20
C ALA A 96 -1.18 -21.10 8.92
N VAL A 97 -1.55 -20.33 9.96
CA VAL A 97 -2.43 -19.16 9.80
C VAL A 97 -1.79 -18.08 8.93
N VAL A 98 -0.49 -17.80 9.10
CA VAL A 98 0.23 -16.84 8.23
C VAL A 98 0.20 -17.28 6.77
N ASN A 99 0.43 -18.56 6.50
CA ASN A 99 0.41 -19.12 5.14
C ASN A 99 -0.99 -19.05 4.51
N ASP A 100 -2.02 -19.43 5.26
CA ASP A 100 -3.40 -19.36 4.79
C ASP A 100 -3.81 -17.93 4.49
N LEU A 101 -3.45 -16.97 5.36
CA LEU A 101 -3.70 -15.55 5.15
C LEU A 101 -2.92 -14.98 3.97
N HIS A 102 -1.70 -15.46 3.70
CA HIS A 102 -0.90 -15.03 2.54
C HIS A 102 -1.66 -15.24 1.22
N THR A 103 -2.33 -16.39 1.10
CA THR A 103 -3.13 -16.74 -0.08
C THR A 103 -4.53 -16.11 -0.02
N ALA A 104 -5.22 -16.25 1.11
CA ALA A 104 -6.61 -15.82 1.27
C ALA A 104 -6.78 -14.30 1.17
N TRP A 105 -5.82 -13.52 1.69
CA TRP A 105 -5.85 -12.06 1.55
C TRP A 105 -5.81 -11.64 0.07
N SER A 106 -4.93 -12.24 -0.74
CA SER A 106 -4.84 -11.93 -2.17
C SER A 106 -6.06 -12.38 -2.96
N ALA A 107 -6.65 -13.51 -2.58
CA ALA A 107 -7.92 -13.96 -3.13
C ALA A 107 -9.03 -12.94 -2.86
N ALA A 108 -9.20 -12.54 -1.60
CA ALA A 108 -10.18 -11.53 -1.20
C ALA A 108 -9.94 -10.18 -1.88
N ALA A 109 -8.69 -9.75 -2.01
CA ALA A 109 -8.34 -8.50 -2.69
C ALA A 109 -8.67 -8.56 -4.19
N ALA A 110 -8.39 -9.68 -4.87
CA ALA A 110 -8.77 -9.87 -6.27
C ALA A 110 -10.28 -9.81 -6.44
N ASP A 111 -11.03 -10.54 -5.61
CA ASP A 111 -12.49 -10.60 -5.68
C ASP A 111 -13.12 -9.22 -5.41
N ALA A 112 -12.58 -8.48 -4.44
CA ALA A 112 -12.99 -7.10 -4.14
C ALA A 112 -12.71 -6.14 -5.31
N LEU A 113 -11.54 -6.21 -5.94
CA LEU A 113 -11.22 -5.40 -7.11
C LEU A 113 -12.14 -5.73 -8.30
N LEU A 114 -12.36 -7.01 -8.57
CA LEU A 114 -13.22 -7.47 -9.68
C LEU A 114 -14.67 -7.03 -9.49
N ALA A 115 -15.16 -6.97 -8.25
CA ALA A 115 -16.47 -6.43 -7.94
C ALA A 115 -16.52 -4.90 -8.02
N TRP A 116 -15.49 -4.20 -7.56
CA TRP A 116 -15.49 -2.73 -7.44
C TRP A 116 -15.17 -2.00 -8.73
N LEU A 117 -14.16 -2.45 -9.50
CA LEU A 117 -13.69 -1.74 -10.70
C LEU A 117 -14.83 -1.42 -11.72
N PRO A 118 -15.78 -2.34 -12.00
CA PRO A 118 -16.92 -2.04 -12.88
C PRO A 118 -17.82 -0.92 -12.33
N THR A 119 -18.01 -0.84 -11.01
CA THR A 119 -18.87 0.17 -10.36
C THR A 119 -18.36 1.60 -10.53
N VAL A 120 -17.05 1.75 -10.75
CA VAL A 120 -16.38 3.03 -11.00
C VAL A 120 -16.03 3.22 -12.48
N GLY A 121 -16.57 2.38 -13.36
CA GLY A 121 -16.40 2.49 -14.81
C GLY A 121 -14.97 2.20 -15.29
N VAL A 122 -14.21 1.40 -14.54
CA VAL A 122 -12.84 1.01 -14.90
C VAL A 122 -12.84 -0.45 -15.35
N PRO A 123 -12.76 -0.75 -16.66
CA PRO A 123 -12.63 -2.13 -17.11
C PRO A 123 -11.25 -2.66 -16.72
N LEU A 124 -11.18 -3.92 -16.29
CA LEU A 124 -9.94 -4.59 -15.90
C LEU A 124 -8.90 -4.56 -17.03
N GLU A 125 -9.33 -4.70 -18.28
CA GLU A 125 -8.51 -4.57 -19.49
C GLU A 125 -7.75 -3.25 -19.60
N SER A 126 -8.28 -2.18 -19.00
CA SER A 126 -7.63 -0.86 -19.03
C SER A 126 -6.59 -0.68 -17.95
N VAL A 127 -6.45 -1.62 -17.01
CA VAL A 127 -5.49 -1.56 -15.91
C VAL A 127 -4.15 -2.11 -16.40
N ASP A 128 -3.11 -1.28 -16.30
CA ASP A 128 -1.77 -1.67 -16.70
C ASP A 128 -1.02 -2.38 -15.56
N VAL A 129 -1.21 -1.87 -14.34
CA VAL A 129 -0.47 -2.30 -13.16
C VAL A 129 -1.39 -2.36 -11.95
N VAL A 130 -1.26 -3.41 -11.16
CA VAL A 130 -1.78 -3.47 -9.78
C VAL A 130 -0.60 -3.49 -8.82
N ALA A 131 -0.47 -2.44 -8.02
CA ALA A 131 0.54 -2.29 -6.99
C ALA A 131 -0.06 -2.70 -5.64
N SER A 132 0.32 -3.87 -5.12
CA SER A 132 -0.21 -4.44 -3.88
C SER A 132 0.82 -4.37 -2.75
N HIS A 133 0.54 -3.57 -1.74
CA HIS A 133 1.33 -3.55 -0.51
C HIS A 133 1.14 -4.82 0.32
N GLY A 134 -0.06 -5.40 0.28
CA GLY A 134 -0.47 -6.44 1.22
C GLY A 134 -0.83 -5.88 2.60
N GLN A 135 -0.80 -6.76 3.59
CA GLN A 135 -0.99 -6.45 5.01
C GLN A 135 0.30 -6.71 5.77
N THR A 136 0.80 -5.73 6.50
CA THR A 136 1.98 -5.92 7.37
C THR A 136 1.61 -6.79 8.57
N LEU A 137 2.36 -7.88 8.78
CA LEU A 137 2.33 -8.69 9.99
C LEU A 137 3.49 -8.39 10.93
N TRP A 138 4.65 -8.09 10.36
CA TRP A 138 5.86 -7.82 11.13
C TRP A 138 6.76 -6.79 10.46
N HIS A 139 7.39 -5.96 11.26
CA HIS A 139 8.40 -5.01 10.82
C HIS A 139 9.44 -4.81 11.91
N ARG A 140 10.72 -4.83 11.53
CA ARG A 140 11.86 -4.60 12.41
C ARG A 140 12.87 -3.71 11.70
N ASP A 141 13.07 -2.54 12.27
CA ASP A 141 14.12 -1.61 11.85
C ASP A 141 15.52 -2.24 12.01
N PRO A 142 16.46 -1.99 11.08
CA PRO A 142 17.86 -2.44 11.19
C PRO A 142 18.56 -2.10 12.52
N ALA A 143 18.18 -1.01 13.19
CA ALA A 143 18.71 -0.59 14.48
C ALA A 143 18.26 -1.48 15.65
N VAL A 144 17.15 -2.21 15.50
CA VAL A 144 16.64 -3.14 16.51
C VAL A 144 17.32 -4.50 16.35
N PRO A 145 17.92 -5.09 17.41
CA PRO A 145 18.57 -6.40 17.32
C PRO A 145 17.63 -7.50 16.79
N PRO A 146 18.09 -8.38 15.88
CA PRO A 146 17.26 -9.49 15.41
C PRO A 146 17.07 -10.54 16.49
N ALA A 147 15.89 -11.18 16.51
CA ALA A 147 15.61 -12.32 17.39
C ALA A 147 16.56 -13.51 17.12
N VAL A 148 17.05 -13.65 15.89
CA VAL A 148 18.08 -14.62 15.50
C VAL A 148 19.37 -13.86 15.16
N PRO A 149 20.40 -13.91 16.02
CA PRO A 149 21.67 -13.24 15.76
C PRO A 149 22.36 -13.80 14.51
N THR A 150 22.71 -12.91 13.57
CA THR A 150 23.48 -13.25 12.37
C THR A 150 24.71 -12.36 12.30
N PRO A 151 25.87 -12.81 12.84
CA PRO A 151 27.09 -12.01 12.88
C PRO A 151 27.46 -11.45 11.51
N GLY A 152 27.80 -10.16 11.46
CA GLY A 152 28.15 -9.46 10.22
C GLY A 152 26.97 -9.07 9.33
N ARG A 153 25.71 -9.39 9.70
CA ARG A 153 24.50 -8.98 8.97
C ARG A 153 23.69 -7.99 9.81
N ARG A 154 23.40 -6.82 9.22
CA ARG A 154 22.62 -5.74 9.86
C ARG A 154 21.44 -5.28 9.01
N LEU A 155 20.80 -6.19 8.29
CA LEU A 155 19.59 -5.87 7.54
C LEU A 155 18.40 -5.74 8.49
N GLY A 156 17.40 -4.96 8.11
CA GLY A 156 16.07 -4.97 8.73
C GLY A 156 15.34 -6.29 8.48
N ALA A 157 14.10 -6.39 8.93
CA ALA A 157 13.22 -7.50 8.57
C ALA A 157 11.78 -7.03 8.45
N THR A 158 11.05 -7.58 7.49
CA THR A 158 9.64 -7.23 7.30
C THR A 158 8.88 -8.40 6.70
N LEU A 159 7.61 -8.53 7.08
CA LEU A 159 6.70 -9.56 6.59
C LEU A 159 5.36 -8.94 6.27
N GLN A 160 4.96 -9.06 5.01
CA GLN A 160 3.62 -8.74 4.53
C GLN A 160 2.95 -10.04 4.06
N VAL A 161 1.66 -10.20 4.38
CA VAL A 161 0.81 -11.19 3.70
C VAL A 161 0.11 -10.54 2.51
N GLY A 162 -0.23 -11.36 1.51
CA GLY A 162 -0.72 -10.92 0.21
C GLY A 162 0.19 -11.41 -0.91
N ASP A 163 0.01 -12.67 -1.29
CA ASP A 163 0.70 -13.30 -2.40
C ASP A 163 0.42 -12.58 -3.73
N GLY A 164 1.46 -11.97 -4.31
CA GLY A 164 1.35 -11.25 -5.59
C GLY A 164 1.04 -12.18 -6.76
N GLU A 165 1.47 -13.43 -6.71
CA GLU A 165 1.20 -14.43 -7.75
C GLU A 165 -0.27 -14.83 -7.73
N VAL A 166 -0.83 -15.11 -6.54
CA VAL A 166 -2.27 -15.42 -6.40
C VAL A 166 -3.13 -14.28 -6.93
N LEU A 167 -2.80 -13.03 -6.58
CA LEU A 167 -3.50 -11.85 -7.08
C LEU A 167 -3.41 -11.75 -8.61
N CYS A 168 -2.21 -11.94 -9.17
CA CYS A 168 -1.97 -11.90 -10.62
C CYS A 168 -2.79 -12.97 -11.35
N GLN A 169 -2.71 -14.22 -10.90
CA GLN A 169 -3.38 -15.34 -11.55
C GLN A 169 -4.90 -15.22 -11.49
N ARG A 170 -5.46 -14.71 -10.38
CA ARG A 170 -6.91 -14.47 -10.27
C ARG A 170 -7.40 -13.37 -11.20
N LEU A 171 -6.71 -12.23 -11.25
CA LEU A 171 -7.06 -11.16 -12.18
C LEU A 171 -6.91 -11.62 -13.63
N ALA A 172 -5.89 -12.42 -13.94
CA ALA A 172 -5.72 -13.00 -15.27
C ALA A 172 -6.84 -13.98 -15.64
N ALA A 173 -7.20 -14.89 -14.75
CA ALA A 173 -8.30 -15.83 -14.99
C ALA A 173 -9.63 -15.09 -15.22
N ALA A 174 -9.94 -14.08 -14.40
CA ALA A 174 -11.15 -13.27 -14.55
C ALA A 174 -11.17 -12.47 -15.86
N LEU A 175 -10.01 -11.96 -16.28
CA LEU A 175 -9.89 -11.27 -17.55
C LEU A 175 -10.09 -12.20 -18.74
N LEU A 176 -9.43 -13.36 -18.74
CA LEU A 176 -9.55 -14.36 -19.82
C LEU A 176 -10.97 -14.92 -19.93
N ALA A 177 -11.70 -15.01 -18.82
CA ALA A 177 -13.09 -15.46 -18.81
C ALA A 177 -14.08 -14.40 -19.32
N SER A 178 -13.77 -13.11 -19.16
CA SER A 178 -14.68 -12.01 -19.51
C SER A 178 -14.35 -11.32 -20.84
N SER A 179 -13.10 -11.40 -21.30
CA SER A 179 -12.66 -10.72 -22.51
C SER A 179 -12.94 -11.52 -23.77
N SER A 180 -13.47 -10.85 -24.79
CA SER A 180 -13.58 -11.37 -26.15
C SER A 180 -12.36 -11.01 -27.03
N SER A 181 -11.43 -10.20 -26.50
CA SER A 181 -10.27 -9.71 -27.23
C SER A 181 -9.08 -10.66 -27.09
N ALA A 182 -8.58 -11.18 -28.21
CA ALA A 182 -7.33 -11.95 -28.25
C ALA A 182 -6.10 -11.10 -27.84
N ALA A 183 -6.23 -9.77 -27.78
CA ALA A 183 -5.17 -8.86 -27.35
C ALA A 183 -5.28 -8.48 -25.86
N ALA A 184 -6.31 -8.95 -25.14
CA ALA A 184 -6.44 -8.68 -23.71
C ALA A 184 -5.25 -9.27 -22.94
N ARG A 185 -4.69 -8.48 -22.05
CA ARG A 185 -3.55 -8.86 -21.21
C ARG A 185 -3.87 -8.53 -19.76
N PRO A 186 -3.57 -9.44 -18.83
CA PRO A 186 -3.77 -9.15 -17.42
C PRO A 186 -2.88 -7.99 -16.98
N PRO A 187 -3.31 -7.24 -15.94
CA PRO A 187 -2.45 -6.22 -15.36
C PRO A 187 -1.20 -6.86 -14.77
N THR A 188 -0.07 -6.14 -14.85
CA THR A 188 1.14 -6.55 -14.13
C THR A 188 0.94 -6.34 -12.64
N VAL A 189 1.13 -7.38 -11.83
CA VAL A 189 1.11 -7.22 -10.36
C VAL A 189 2.51 -6.92 -9.84
N VAL A 190 2.63 -5.86 -9.05
CA VAL A 190 3.85 -5.48 -8.33
C VAL A 190 3.56 -5.50 -6.84
N SER A 191 4.35 -6.24 -6.06
CA SER A 191 4.21 -6.37 -4.61
C SER A 191 5.57 -6.42 -3.91
N ASN A 192 5.57 -6.62 -2.58
CA ASN A 192 6.77 -6.75 -1.74
C ASN A 192 7.67 -5.51 -1.71
N PHE A 193 7.08 -4.31 -1.74
CA PHE A 193 7.82 -3.04 -1.77
C PHE A 193 8.77 -2.88 -0.59
N ARG A 194 8.33 -3.21 0.64
CA ARG A 194 9.16 -3.06 1.85
C ARG A 194 10.32 -4.05 1.87
N ALA A 195 10.07 -5.30 1.46
CA ALA A 195 11.12 -6.30 1.37
C ALA A 195 12.19 -5.91 0.34
N ALA A 196 11.79 -5.30 -0.78
CA ALA A 196 12.73 -4.78 -1.77
C ALA A 196 13.63 -3.66 -1.20
N ASP A 197 13.06 -2.73 -0.43
CA ASP A 197 13.84 -1.67 0.24
C ASP A 197 14.79 -2.24 1.29
N VAL A 198 14.33 -3.16 2.14
CA VAL A 198 15.19 -3.85 3.13
C VAL A 198 16.33 -4.60 2.44
N ALA A 199 16.08 -5.26 1.31
CA ALA A 199 17.11 -5.95 0.53
C ALA A 199 18.14 -4.98 -0.07
N ALA A 200 17.73 -3.75 -0.37
CA ALA A 200 18.62 -2.68 -0.81
C ALA A 200 19.39 -1.99 0.35
N GLY A 201 19.17 -2.43 1.59
CA GLY A 201 19.82 -1.89 2.79
C GLY A 201 19.03 -0.77 3.49
N GLY A 202 17.81 -0.48 3.03
CA GLY A 202 16.88 0.43 3.69
C GLY A 202 16.22 -0.18 4.93
N SER A 203 15.38 0.62 5.60
CA SER A 203 14.59 0.21 6.76
C SER A 203 13.31 -0.53 6.38
N GLY A 204 12.82 -0.37 5.15
CA GLY A 204 11.51 -0.84 4.69
C GLY A 204 10.36 0.12 5.02
N ALA A 205 10.64 1.28 5.64
CA ALA A 205 9.64 2.27 6.05
C ALA A 205 10.27 3.62 6.46
N PRO A 206 9.59 4.77 6.24
CA PRO A 206 8.44 4.95 5.37
C PRO A 206 8.86 4.97 3.88
N LEU A 207 8.04 4.39 2.98
CA LEU A 207 8.33 4.38 1.53
C LEU A 207 7.68 5.57 0.78
N VAL A 208 6.72 6.25 1.41
CA VAL A 208 6.03 7.42 0.86
C VAL A 208 6.91 8.66 0.58
N PRO A 209 8.07 8.89 1.24
CA PRO A 209 8.83 10.14 1.05
C PRO A 209 9.27 10.42 -0.38
N PHE A 210 9.47 9.38 -1.19
CA PHE A 210 9.73 9.55 -2.62
C PHE A 210 8.52 10.21 -3.33
N PHE A 211 7.32 9.70 -3.09
CA PHE A 211 6.09 10.25 -3.65
C PHE A 211 5.81 11.66 -3.11
N ASP A 212 6.04 11.88 -1.82
CA ASP A 212 5.87 13.19 -1.19
C ASP A 212 6.78 14.24 -1.85
N ARG A 213 8.05 13.88 -2.09
CA ARG A 213 9.03 14.77 -2.72
C ARG A 213 8.67 15.11 -4.16
N VAL A 214 8.27 14.13 -4.96
CA VAL A 214 8.11 14.31 -6.42
C VAL A 214 6.69 14.73 -6.83
N VAL A 215 5.68 14.51 -5.99
CA VAL A 215 4.28 14.84 -6.28
C VAL A 215 3.69 15.79 -5.24
N VAL A 216 3.59 15.37 -3.97
CA VAL A 216 2.79 16.08 -2.96
C VAL A 216 3.35 17.47 -2.65
N ALA A 217 4.64 17.59 -2.38
CA ALA A 217 5.24 18.86 -2.00
C ALA A 217 5.22 19.89 -3.15
N PRO A 218 5.57 19.54 -4.41
CA PRO A 218 5.40 20.45 -5.54
C PRO A 218 3.95 20.92 -5.74
N GLU A 219 2.98 20.00 -5.69
CA GLU A 219 1.56 20.33 -5.87
C GLU A 219 1.02 21.20 -4.73
N ALA A 220 1.36 20.89 -3.48
CA ALA A 220 0.97 21.69 -2.32
C ALA A 220 1.58 23.09 -2.37
N ALA A 221 2.85 23.22 -2.75
CA ALA A 221 3.50 24.52 -2.88
C ALA A 221 2.83 25.39 -3.96
N ALA A 222 2.50 24.80 -5.11
CA ALA A 222 1.79 25.48 -6.19
C ALA A 222 0.37 25.89 -5.78
N ALA A 223 -0.34 25.05 -5.02
CA ALA A 223 -1.68 25.36 -4.52
C ALA A 223 -1.66 26.55 -3.54
N VAL A 224 -0.68 26.59 -2.62
CA VAL A 224 -0.51 27.72 -1.69
C VAL A 224 -0.14 28.99 -2.44
N GLU A 225 0.75 28.93 -3.43
CA GLU A 225 1.11 30.10 -4.25
C GLU A 225 -0.09 30.66 -5.01
N ALA A 226 -0.92 29.79 -5.58
CA ALA A 226 -2.13 30.19 -6.28
C ALA A 226 -3.21 30.78 -5.35
N ALA A 227 -3.33 30.26 -4.12
CA ALA A 227 -4.34 30.70 -3.16
C ALA A 227 -3.92 31.95 -2.36
N GLU A 228 -2.65 32.05 -1.99
CA GLU A 228 -2.14 33.01 -1.00
C GLU A 228 -1.12 34.02 -1.58
N GLY A 229 -0.71 33.86 -2.84
CA GLY A 229 0.21 34.79 -3.51
C GLY A 229 1.66 34.74 -3.02
N TRP A 230 2.02 33.75 -2.21
CA TRP A 230 3.39 33.47 -1.79
C TRP A 230 3.67 31.98 -1.88
N ARG A 231 4.92 31.61 -2.19
CA ARG A 231 5.33 30.22 -2.32
C ARG A 231 6.04 29.74 -1.07
N PRO A 232 5.63 28.62 -0.45
CA PRO A 232 6.37 28.05 0.65
C PRO A 232 7.75 27.59 0.20
N THR A 233 8.72 27.67 1.10
CA THR A 233 10.09 27.15 0.90
C THR A 233 10.23 25.71 1.42
N HIS A 234 9.31 25.28 2.29
CA HIS A 234 9.29 23.96 2.89
C HIS A 234 7.85 23.44 2.95
N VAL A 235 7.68 22.14 2.71
CA VAL A 235 6.41 21.43 2.86
C VAL A 235 6.67 20.21 3.74
N LEU A 236 5.75 19.94 4.65
CA LEU A 236 5.80 18.80 5.57
C LEU A 236 4.52 17.97 5.45
N PRO A 237 4.42 17.03 4.49
CA PRO A 237 3.35 16.05 4.49
C PRO A 237 3.44 15.23 5.78
N LEU A 238 2.30 15.13 6.48
CA LEU A 238 2.17 14.45 7.77
C LEU A 238 1.03 13.43 7.66
N ASN A 239 1.37 12.15 7.68
CA ASN A 239 0.40 11.07 7.74
C ASN A 239 0.14 10.71 9.20
N LEU A 240 -1.13 10.77 9.62
CA LEU A 240 -1.59 10.39 10.95
C LEU A 240 -2.33 9.05 10.89
N GLY A 241 -1.61 7.97 10.62
CA GLY A 241 -2.15 6.61 10.67
C GLY A 241 -2.22 6.05 12.10
N GLY A 242 -2.03 4.74 12.26
CA GLY A 242 -1.76 4.16 13.59
C GLY A 242 -0.45 4.71 14.18
N ILE A 243 0.59 4.76 13.34
CA ILE A 243 1.87 5.44 13.57
C ILE A 243 1.91 6.69 12.68
N ALA A 244 2.31 7.82 13.24
CA ALA A 244 2.55 9.04 12.48
C ALA A 244 3.89 8.96 11.74
N ASN A 245 3.90 9.43 10.50
CA ASN A 245 5.13 9.63 9.74
C ASN A 245 5.06 10.95 8.97
N PHE A 246 6.23 11.53 8.71
CA PHE A 246 6.33 12.78 7.97
C PHE A 246 7.49 12.74 6.98
N SER A 247 7.41 13.64 6.00
CA SER A 247 8.49 13.96 5.05
C SER A 247 8.74 15.46 5.10
N LEU A 248 9.91 15.93 5.55
CA LEU A 248 10.28 17.35 5.46
C LEU A 248 10.95 17.61 4.13
N ILE A 249 10.35 18.45 3.29
CA ILE A 249 10.80 18.67 1.92
C ILE A 249 11.05 20.17 1.70
N ALA A 250 12.25 20.51 1.22
CA ALA A 250 12.53 21.83 0.68
C ALA A 250 12.02 21.93 -0.75
N VAL A 251 11.27 23.00 -1.04
CA VAL A 251 10.74 23.33 -2.37
C VAL A 251 11.37 24.66 -2.80
N GLY A 252 12.38 24.60 -3.69
CA GLY A 252 13.14 25.78 -4.13
C GLY A 252 12.27 26.83 -4.84
N SER A 253 12.68 28.11 -4.78
CA SER A 253 11.99 29.24 -5.45
C SER A 253 12.07 29.16 -6.97
N ASP A 254 13.21 28.69 -7.47
CA ASP A 254 13.40 28.32 -8.85
C ASP A 254 13.13 26.82 -8.96
N SER A 255 12.62 26.38 -10.12
CA SER A 255 12.20 25.03 -10.50
C SER A 255 13.24 23.89 -10.34
N SER A 256 14.30 24.13 -9.57
CA SER A 256 15.12 23.11 -8.90
C SER A 256 14.25 22.09 -8.15
N ALA A 257 14.61 20.82 -8.32
CA ALA A 257 13.87 19.69 -7.81
C ALA A 257 13.69 19.76 -6.28
N ALA A 258 12.48 19.43 -5.82
CA ALA A 258 12.20 19.29 -4.39
C ALA A 258 13.20 18.32 -3.75
N THR A 259 13.71 18.69 -2.57
CA THR A 259 14.74 17.94 -1.85
C THR A 259 14.18 17.41 -0.55
N LEU A 260 14.26 16.09 -0.35
CA LEU A 260 13.89 15.46 0.92
C LEU A 260 14.97 15.73 1.96
N LEU A 261 14.62 16.40 3.05
CA LEU A 261 15.54 16.79 4.12
C LEU A 261 15.51 15.79 5.28
N ASP A 262 14.32 15.32 5.66
CA ASP A 262 14.10 14.34 6.72
C ASP A 262 12.84 13.52 6.38
N ALA A 263 12.83 12.25 6.75
CA ALA A 263 11.63 11.43 6.72
C ALA A 263 11.76 10.29 7.72
N ARG A 264 10.73 10.13 8.55
CA ARG A 264 10.70 9.10 9.60
C ARG A 264 9.32 8.97 10.20
N ASP A 265 9.13 7.85 10.88
CA ASP A 265 8.05 7.70 11.83
C ASP A 265 8.33 8.59 13.05
N SER A 266 7.35 9.43 13.43
CA SER A 266 7.47 10.33 14.58
C SER A 266 6.94 9.72 15.88
N GLY A 267 6.16 8.64 15.80
CA GLY A 267 5.62 7.92 16.95
C GLY A 267 4.16 7.49 16.78
N PRO A 268 3.49 7.04 17.85
CA PRO A 268 2.08 6.67 17.78
C PRO A 268 1.21 7.89 17.45
N ALA A 269 0.20 7.68 16.60
CA ALA A 269 -0.89 8.61 16.36
C ALA A 269 -2.19 7.98 16.84
N ASN A 270 -2.97 7.38 15.94
CA ASN A 270 -4.30 6.89 16.28
C ASN A 270 -4.30 5.59 17.08
N VAL A 271 -3.22 4.79 17.05
CA VAL A 271 -3.19 3.47 17.70
C VAL A 271 -3.48 3.53 19.21
N MET A 272 -2.98 4.55 19.91
CA MET A 272 -3.19 4.69 21.36
C MET A 272 -4.61 5.17 21.68
N ALA A 273 -5.15 6.07 20.85
CA ALA A 273 -6.51 6.56 21.00
C ALA A 273 -7.52 5.45 20.72
N ASP A 274 -7.36 4.73 19.61
CA ASP A 274 -8.20 3.62 19.21
C ASP A 274 -8.22 2.54 20.31
N GLU A 275 -7.08 2.26 20.94
CA GLU A 275 -7.00 1.25 21.98
C GLU A 275 -7.56 1.70 23.33
N ALA A 276 -7.36 2.97 23.71
CA ALA A 276 -8.00 3.55 24.88
C ALA A 276 -9.53 3.54 24.74
N ILE A 277 -10.02 3.86 23.54
CA ILE A 277 -11.44 3.81 23.21
C ILE A 277 -11.98 2.38 23.32
N ARG A 278 -11.29 1.39 22.75
CA ARG A 278 -11.68 -0.03 22.82
C ARG A 278 -11.71 -0.54 24.26
N ALA A 279 -10.71 -0.18 25.05
CA ALA A 279 -10.60 -0.59 26.45
C ALA A 279 -11.68 0.05 27.34
N CYS A 280 -11.90 1.37 27.21
CA CYS A 280 -12.75 2.14 28.11
C CYS A 280 -14.25 2.06 27.79
N LEU A 281 -14.62 2.05 26.50
CA LEU A 281 -16.04 2.15 26.10
C LEU A 281 -16.69 0.78 25.85
N PHE A 282 -15.90 -0.26 25.55
CA PHE A 282 -16.43 -1.56 25.13
C PHE A 282 -15.87 -2.74 25.91
N GLY A 283 -15.14 -2.49 27.01
CA GLY A 283 -14.60 -3.54 27.89
C GLY A 283 -13.68 -4.53 27.18
N GLY A 284 -13.03 -4.13 26.08
CA GLY A 284 -12.16 -4.99 25.27
C GLY A 284 -12.88 -5.85 24.22
N GLY A 285 -14.12 -5.52 23.85
CA GLY A 285 -14.93 -6.21 22.83
C GLY A 285 -14.55 -6.00 21.35
N ASN A 286 -15.41 -6.55 20.48
CA ASN A 286 -15.29 -6.87 19.04
C ASN A 286 -14.76 -5.72 18.14
N PRO A 287 -13.90 -5.96 17.11
CA PRO A 287 -13.36 -4.92 16.22
C PRO A 287 -14.37 -4.07 15.42
N GLU A 288 -15.64 -4.49 15.33
CA GLU A 288 -16.71 -3.70 14.70
C GLU A 288 -17.16 -2.54 15.61
N ASP A 289 -17.01 -2.68 16.92
CA ASP A 289 -17.30 -1.63 17.88
C ASP A 289 -16.30 -0.47 17.77
N SER A 290 -15.06 -0.73 17.33
CA SER A 290 -14.02 0.30 17.16
C SER A 290 -14.39 1.40 16.15
N ALA A 291 -15.08 1.07 15.05
CA ALA A 291 -15.49 2.08 14.07
C ALA A 291 -16.59 3.01 14.62
N ALA A 292 -17.60 2.44 15.29
CA ALA A 292 -18.64 3.21 15.97
C ALA A 292 -18.07 4.03 17.13
N ALA A 293 -17.10 3.47 17.84
CA ALA A 293 -16.39 4.13 18.92
C ALA A 293 -15.55 5.31 18.43
N ARG A 294 -14.87 5.15 17.30
CA ARG A 294 -14.10 6.20 16.65
C ARG A 294 -15.02 7.32 16.18
N ALA A 295 -16.14 6.98 15.54
CA ALA A 295 -17.15 7.97 15.17
C ALA A 295 -17.70 8.73 16.39
N ALA A 296 -17.94 8.04 17.52
CA ALA A 296 -18.38 8.67 18.76
C ALA A 296 -17.29 9.57 19.38
N ALA A 297 -16.03 9.14 19.35
CA ALA A 297 -14.90 9.92 19.86
C ALA A 297 -14.60 11.14 18.99
N THR A 298 -14.72 11.01 17.67
CA THR A 298 -14.66 12.13 16.72
C THR A 298 -15.79 13.12 16.96
N ALA A 299 -17.03 12.64 17.12
CA ALA A 299 -18.18 13.50 17.46
C ALA A 299 -18.00 14.22 18.80
N ALA A 300 -17.27 13.62 19.75
CA ALA A 300 -16.91 14.22 21.02
C ALA A 300 -15.67 15.13 20.97
N GLY A 301 -15.02 15.28 19.81
CA GLY A 301 -13.79 16.07 19.64
C GLY A 301 -12.55 15.46 20.30
N LEU A 302 -12.59 14.17 20.65
CA LEU A 302 -11.49 13.45 21.31
C LEU A 302 -10.48 12.88 20.31
N VAL A 303 -10.92 12.65 19.06
CA VAL A 303 -10.08 12.17 17.96
C VAL A 303 -10.33 13.06 16.75
N TRP A 304 -9.28 13.34 15.99
CA TRP A 304 -9.36 14.16 14.78
C TRP A 304 -9.96 13.34 13.63
N ASP A 305 -10.92 13.91 12.89
CA ASP A 305 -11.44 13.31 11.66
C ASP A 305 -10.52 13.70 10.50
N ALA A 306 -9.99 12.71 9.78
CA ALA A 306 -9.10 12.92 8.64
C ALA A 306 -9.90 13.02 7.34
#